data_AF-A7SY70-F1
#
_entry.id   AF-A7SY70-F1
#
_cell.length_a   1.000
_cell.length_b   1.000
_cell.length_c   1.000
_cell.angle_alpha   90.00
_cell.angle_beta   90.00
_cell.angle_gamma   90.00
#
_symmetry.space_group_name_H-M   'P 1'
#
loop_
_entity.id
_entity.type
_entity.pdbx_description
1 polymer ?
#
loop_
_entity_poly.entity_id
_entity_poly.type
_entity_poly.pdbx_seq_one_letter_code
_entity_poly.pdbx_strand_id
1 'polypeptide(L)'
;MTSKDEVCSNCGNKGVIAYYYLGLQNKVKNWFRDENMCNKMLSHWNEREHWLGVEQSWPIKKEMWDGERWNELQWFWDPNKTWVIPCRCEHCGIPIPAKHLIESQDAVTAGKKLVECPECLESFEHSLKTTNGSPINIALIGNWDGWQAFSSSTRSCGSLEVSIANMKKADRSHTSEVYVVGFVPLSSTPKLQETYDPFLQPLMEDICEGFINGFEVRLPQEPNMKRVRVLLLCWSGDHPGQCEVGKLLNQGKCPCRRCKLVGQHLPMNESNNHMYYGDNRIHYRHKWESRDISLMLTDLYDVEAESRISVRKRMSSEKGVTGISLLHKYLYPLYNFDILKDLTFDVFHTVCLNVVKSQAERILDHELVDKKSLDREIKNFPWPRELKCGRLPKSIQNS
;
A
#
# COMPACT_ATOMS: atom_id res chain seq x y z
N MET A 1 2.79 15.22 -13.02
CA MET A 1 1.78 15.82 -13.93
C MET A 1 0.72 16.54 -13.12
N THR A 2 1.08 17.71 -12.62
CA THR A 2 0.22 18.64 -11.88
C THR A 2 -0.36 19.73 -12.79
N SER A 3 0.12 19.86 -14.04
CA SER A 3 -0.41 20.77 -15.06
C SER A 3 -0.37 20.16 -16.47
N LYS A 4 -1.37 20.48 -17.30
CA LYS A 4 -1.43 20.10 -18.73
C LYS A 4 -0.29 20.69 -19.59
N ASP A 5 0.36 21.73 -19.08
CA ASP A 5 1.46 22.43 -19.73
C ASP A 5 2.83 22.07 -19.16
N GLU A 6 2.89 21.09 -18.24
CA GLU A 6 4.13 20.60 -17.66
C GLU A 6 5.00 19.93 -18.74
N VAL A 7 6.26 20.35 -18.79
CA VAL A 7 7.27 19.81 -19.70
C VAL A 7 8.15 18.81 -18.97
N CYS A 8 8.57 17.76 -19.68
CA CYS A 8 9.50 16.77 -19.14
C CYS A 8 10.82 17.45 -18.73
N SER A 9 11.26 17.26 -17.49
CA SER A 9 12.52 17.81 -16.98
C SER A 9 13.76 17.32 -17.74
N ASN A 10 13.68 16.15 -18.39
CA ASN A 10 14.80 15.57 -19.12
C ASN A 10 14.86 16.02 -20.59
N CYS A 11 13.72 16.13 -21.29
CA CYS A 11 13.70 16.41 -22.73
C CYS A 11 12.94 17.68 -23.13
N GLY A 12 12.32 18.39 -22.19
CA GLY A 12 11.58 19.64 -22.43
C GLY A 12 10.26 19.49 -23.21
N ASN A 13 9.89 18.28 -23.63
CA ASN A 13 8.66 18.03 -24.37
C ASN A 13 7.43 18.02 -23.46
N LYS A 14 6.29 18.46 -23.99
CA LYS A 14 5.01 18.40 -23.28
C LYS A 14 4.59 16.96 -23.02
N GLY A 15 3.98 16.72 -21.86
CA GLY A 15 3.32 15.47 -21.55
C GLY A 15 2.21 15.13 -22.54
N VAL A 16 2.15 13.87 -22.97
CA VAL A 16 1.12 13.37 -23.93
C VAL A 16 0.03 12.54 -23.27
N ILE A 17 0.19 12.16 -21.99
CA ILE A 17 -0.78 11.35 -21.24
C ILE A 17 -1.45 12.26 -20.21
N ALA A 18 -2.77 12.39 -20.30
CA ALA A 18 -3.56 13.08 -19.28
C ALA A 18 -3.66 12.21 -18.02
N TYR A 19 -3.13 12.70 -16.91
CA TYR A 19 -3.23 12.08 -15.59
C TYR A 19 -3.95 13.01 -14.63
N TYR A 20 -4.85 12.46 -13.82
CA TYR A 20 -5.57 13.21 -12.80
C TYR A 20 -5.10 12.78 -11.43
N TYR A 21 -4.32 13.64 -10.78
CA TYR A 21 -4.08 13.57 -9.35
C TYR A 21 -4.97 14.59 -8.64
N LEU A 22 -5.77 14.12 -7.69
CA LEU A 22 -6.76 14.93 -6.97
C LEU A 22 -6.21 15.52 -5.66
N GLY A 23 -4.98 15.17 -5.29
CA GLY A 23 -4.30 15.66 -4.09
C GLY A 23 -4.82 15.03 -2.79
N LEU A 24 -3.89 14.70 -1.89
CA LEU A 24 -4.21 14.22 -0.55
C LEU A 24 -4.45 15.39 0.41
N GLN A 25 -3.64 16.45 0.33
CA GLN A 25 -3.69 17.58 1.28
C GLN A 25 -5.09 18.20 1.39
N ASN A 26 -5.75 18.46 0.25
CA ASN A 26 -7.09 19.05 0.24
C ASN A 26 -8.15 18.12 0.83
N LYS A 27 -8.00 16.80 0.64
CA LYS A 27 -8.91 15.81 1.24
C LYS A 27 -8.75 15.80 2.75
N VAL A 28 -7.52 15.76 3.25
CA VAL A 28 -7.23 15.85 4.69
C VAL A 28 -7.86 17.11 5.27
N LYS A 29 -7.62 18.29 4.67
CA LYS A 29 -8.22 19.55 5.12
C LYS A 29 -9.76 19.48 5.16
N ASN A 30 -10.39 18.83 4.19
CA ASN A 30 -11.84 18.69 4.16
C ASN A 30 -12.37 17.72 5.23
N TRP A 31 -11.67 16.62 5.52
CA TRP A 31 -12.07 15.70 6.58
C TRP A 31 -12.14 16.38 7.95
N PHE A 32 -11.25 17.32 8.22
CA PHE A 32 -11.24 18.08 9.48
C PHE A 32 -12.28 19.20 9.56
N ARG A 33 -13.00 19.52 8.47
CA ARG A 33 -14.08 20.53 8.50
C ARG A 33 -15.39 19.98 9.05
N ASP A 34 -15.57 18.67 9.03
CA ASP A 34 -16.79 18.00 9.47
C ASP A 34 -16.60 17.42 10.87
N GLU A 35 -17.48 17.80 11.81
CA GLU A 35 -17.38 17.41 13.21
C GLU A 35 -17.58 15.90 13.41
N ASN A 36 -18.52 15.31 12.67
CA ASN A 36 -18.79 13.88 12.74
C ASN A 36 -17.58 13.08 12.21
N MET A 37 -16.96 13.55 11.13
CA MET A 37 -15.74 13.00 10.57
C MET A 37 -14.57 13.08 11.56
N CYS A 38 -14.37 14.22 12.21
CA CYS A 38 -13.38 14.37 13.28
C CYS A 38 -13.59 13.33 14.40
N ASN A 39 -14.83 13.14 14.84
CA ASN A 39 -15.17 12.14 15.86
C ASN A 39 -14.86 10.72 15.40
N LYS A 40 -15.20 10.36 14.16
CA LYS A 40 -14.86 9.06 13.56
C LYS A 40 -13.34 8.85 13.52
N MET A 41 -12.57 9.84 13.07
CA MET A 41 -11.11 9.77 12.99
C MET A 41 -10.42 9.65 14.36
N LEU A 42 -11.09 10.05 15.45
CA LEU A 42 -10.60 9.88 16.82
C LEU A 42 -10.98 8.54 17.45
N SER A 43 -11.62 7.62 16.72
CA SER A 43 -12.05 6.32 17.26
C SER A 43 -10.91 5.51 17.87
N HIS A 44 -9.76 5.42 17.17
CA HIS A 44 -8.56 4.76 17.69
C HIS A 44 -8.12 5.32 19.06
N TRP A 45 -8.26 6.64 19.26
CA TRP A 45 -7.83 7.33 20.49
C TRP A 45 -8.79 7.10 21.66
N ASN A 46 -10.08 6.96 21.35
CA ASN A 46 -11.10 6.60 22.34
C ASN A 46 -10.86 5.19 22.90
N GLU A 47 -10.23 4.30 22.12
CA GLU A 47 -9.84 2.94 22.51
C GLU A 47 -8.31 2.79 22.72
N ARG A 48 -7.62 3.89 23.05
CA ARG A 48 -6.16 3.91 23.22
C ARG A 48 -5.62 2.92 24.24
N GLU A 49 -6.43 2.54 25.24
CA GLU A 49 -6.05 1.55 26.25
C GLU A 49 -5.69 0.18 25.66
N HIS A 50 -6.15 -0.15 24.44
CA HIS A 50 -5.80 -1.40 23.78
C HIS A 50 -4.38 -1.42 23.20
N TRP A 51 -3.78 -0.26 22.90
CA TRP A 51 -2.61 -0.19 22.02
C TRP A 51 -1.56 0.86 22.41
N LEU A 52 -1.91 1.86 23.23
CA LEU A 52 -1.01 2.91 23.66
C LEU A 52 -0.30 2.52 24.95
N GLY A 53 1.02 2.59 24.96
CA GLY A 53 1.86 2.27 26.13
C GLY A 53 2.01 0.77 26.40
N VAL A 54 1.50 -0.09 25.53
CA VAL A 54 1.70 -1.54 25.61
C VAL A 54 2.80 -1.99 24.65
N GLU A 55 3.55 -3.03 25.02
CA GLU A 55 4.63 -3.59 24.19
C GLU A 55 4.16 -4.65 23.20
N GLN A 56 2.98 -5.22 23.43
CA GLN A 56 2.42 -6.28 22.61
C GLN A 56 1.06 -5.86 22.09
N SER A 57 0.79 -6.30 20.86
CA SER A 57 -0.47 -6.09 20.19
C SER A 57 -1.64 -6.77 20.93
N TRP A 58 -2.81 -6.15 20.91
CA TRP A 58 -3.97 -6.60 21.69
C TRP A 58 -4.38 -8.05 21.37
N PRO A 59 -4.56 -8.97 22.34
CA PRO A 59 -4.73 -10.40 22.04
C PRO A 59 -5.87 -10.73 21.06
N ILE A 60 -6.94 -9.94 21.08
CA ILE A 60 -8.12 -10.13 20.23
C ILE A 60 -8.14 -9.01 19.18
N LYS A 61 -7.86 -9.33 17.91
CA LYS A 61 -7.87 -8.34 16.82
C LYS A 61 -9.30 -8.02 16.37
N LYS A 62 -9.87 -6.92 16.86
CA LYS A 62 -11.18 -6.40 16.42
C LYS A 62 -11.02 -5.24 15.45
N GLU A 63 -10.01 -4.41 15.68
CA GLU A 63 -9.75 -3.17 14.93
C GLU A 63 -8.30 -3.09 14.42
N MET A 64 -8.03 -2.15 13.51
CA MET A 64 -6.68 -1.96 12.94
C MET A 64 -5.64 -1.65 14.02
N TRP A 65 -6.03 -0.87 15.03
CA TRP A 65 -5.16 -0.49 16.14
C TRP A 65 -4.86 -1.61 17.14
N ASP A 66 -5.59 -2.72 17.06
CA ASP A 66 -5.25 -3.91 17.85
C ASP A 66 -4.03 -4.66 17.27
N GLY A 67 -3.59 -4.32 16.05
CA GLY A 67 -2.50 -4.96 15.33
C GLY A 67 -1.10 -4.54 15.79
N GLU A 68 -0.13 -5.42 15.56
CA GLU A 68 1.29 -5.19 15.89
C GLU A 68 1.87 -3.97 15.19
N ARG A 69 1.58 -3.81 13.89
CA ARG A 69 2.07 -2.66 13.12
C ARG A 69 1.60 -1.31 13.67
N TRP A 70 0.38 -1.24 14.20
CA TRP A 70 -0.11 -0.01 14.85
C TRP A 70 0.63 0.28 16.15
N ASN A 71 0.87 -0.76 16.95
CA ASN A 71 1.58 -0.67 18.21
C ASN A 71 3.05 -0.26 18.03
N GLU A 72 3.75 -0.77 17.00
CA GLU A 72 5.09 -0.31 16.61
C GLU A 72 5.14 1.19 16.28
N LEU A 73 4.03 1.73 15.77
CA LEU A 73 3.89 3.12 15.35
C LEU A 73 3.20 4.00 16.39
N GLN A 74 2.96 3.51 17.61
CA GLN A 74 2.20 4.25 18.64
C GLN A 74 2.77 5.65 18.95
N TRP A 75 4.09 5.85 18.78
CA TRP A 75 4.77 7.14 18.93
C TRP A 75 4.24 8.23 17.99
N PHE A 76 3.62 7.85 16.87
CA PHE A 76 3.02 8.79 15.93
C PHE A 76 1.79 9.49 16.52
N TRP A 77 1.09 8.84 17.44
CA TRP A 77 -0.12 9.38 18.08
C TRP A 77 0.10 9.84 19.53
N ASP A 78 1.10 9.32 20.23
CA ASP A 78 1.35 9.62 21.64
C ASP A 78 1.89 11.06 21.84
N PRO A 79 1.13 11.98 22.48
CA PRO A 79 1.59 13.33 22.79
C PRO A 79 2.87 13.38 23.63
N ASN A 80 3.14 12.32 24.41
CA ASN A 80 4.27 12.24 25.32
C ASN A 80 5.54 11.69 24.64
N LYS A 81 5.45 11.25 23.38
CA LYS A 81 6.60 10.76 22.62
C LYS A 81 7.11 11.83 21.68
N THR A 82 8.33 12.27 21.94
CA THR A 82 9.09 13.16 21.05
C THR A 82 9.96 12.32 20.13
N TRP A 83 9.99 12.66 18.85
CA TRP A 83 10.80 12.01 17.83
C TRP A 83 11.44 13.02 16.88
N VAL A 84 12.55 12.63 16.25
CA VAL A 84 13.26 13.45 15.25
C VAL A 84 12.56 13.28 13.90
N ILE A 85 12.22 14.39 13.26
CA ILE A 85 11.54 14.39 11.96
C ILE A 85 12.57 14.02 10.88
N PRO A 86 12.32 12.99 10.04
CA PRO A 86 13.06 12.74 8.81
C PRO A 86 13.07 13.99 7.90
N CYS A 87 14.03 14.08 6.99
CA CYS A 87 14.09 15.18 6.02
C CYS A 87 14.06 14.65 4.59
N ARG A 88 13.79 15.51 3.61
CA ARG A 88 14.02 15.18 2.20
C ARG A 88 15.43 15.59 1.82
N CYS A 89 16.08 14.78 1.01
CA CYS A 89 17.29 15.20 0.32
C CYS A 89 17.00 16.41 -0.57
N GLU A 90 17.82 17.46 -0.48
CA GLU A 90 17.69 18.68 -1.29
C GLU A 90 18.00 18.45 -2.78
N HIS A 91 18.66 17.33 -3.12
CA HIS A 91 19.10 17.00 -4.48
C HIS A 91 18.16 16.02 -5.18
N CYS A 92 17.87 14.86 -4.56
CA CYS A 92 17.05 13.82 -5.17
C CYS A 92 15.60 13.76 -4.66
N GLY A 93 15.27 14.51 -3.59
CA GLY A 93 13.93 14.53 -3.00
C GLY A 93 13.55 13.29 -2.17
N ILE A 94 14.35 12.21 -2.20
CA ILE A 94 14.07 11.01 -1.41
C ILE A 94 14.25 11.28 0.09
N PRO A 95 13.37 10.74 0.96
CA PRO A 95 13.48 10.97 2.40
C PRO A 95 14.68 10.27 3.03
N ILE A 96 15.31 10.94 3.99
CA ILE A 96 16.44 10.45 4.77
C ILE A 96 15.96 10.11 6.19
N PRO A 97 16.24 8.90 6.70
CA PRO A 97 15.67 8.45 7.96
C PRO A 97 16.25 9.22 9.14
N ALA A 98 15.41 9.43 10.17
CA ALA A 98 15.79 10.16 11.38
C ALA A 98 17.07 9.64 12.04
N LYS A 99 17.27 8.31 12.06
CA LYS A 99 18.48 7.67 12.58
C LYS A 99 19.74 8.17 11.87
N HIS A 100 19.71 8.23 10.53
CA HIS A 100 20.83 8.71 9.72
C HIS A 100 21.15 10.18 10.00
N LEU A 101 20.12 11.01 10.23
CA LEU A 101 20.29 12.41 10.61
C LEU A 101 20.96 12.56 11.99
N ILE A 102 20.57 11.73 12.96
CA ILE A 102 21.13 11.74 14.32
C ILE A 102 22.61 11.30 14.30
N GLU A 103 22.92 10.28 13.52
CA GLU A 103 24.26 9.68 13.41
C GLU A 103 25.21 10.51 12.52
N SER A 104 24.68 11.46 11.74
CA SER A 104 25.48 12.37 10.91
C SER A 104 26.42 13.23 11.77
N GLN A 105 27.59 13.54 11.22
CA GLN A 105 28.56 14.43 11.87
C GLN A 105 28.06 15.87 11.93
N ASP A 106 28.61 16.65 12.86
CA ASP A 106 28.30 18.08 12.94
C ASP A 106 28.89 18.83 11.74
N ALA A 107 28.13 19.78 11.20
CA ALA A 107 28.56 20.65 10.12
C ALA A 107 29.45 21.79 10.65
N VAL A 108 30.04 22.55 9.71
CA VAL A 108 30.79 23.77 10.04
C VAL A 108 29.84 24.82 10.62
N THR A 109 28.61 24.91 10.11
CA THR A 109 27.58 25.77 10.67
C THR A 109 27.09 25.20 12.02
N ALA A 110 27.26 25.98 13.09
CA ALA A 110 26.84 25.60 14.44
C ALA A 110 25.34 25.19 14.48
N GLY A 111 25.07 24.06 15.14
CA GLY A 111 23.70 23.53 15.29
C GLY A 111 23.14 22.81 14.06
N LYS A 112 23.98 22.52 13.05
CA LYS A 112 23.61 21.71 11.89
C LYS A 112 24.42 20.43 11.79
N LYS A 113 23.85 19.44 11.10
CA LYS A 113 24.48 18.19 10.71
C LYS A 113 24.90 18.25 9.26
N LEU A 114 26.06 17.68 8.92
CA LEU A 114 26.43 17.42 7.53
C LEU A 114 25.86 16.05 7.14
N VAL A 115 24.79 16.07 6.36
CA VAL A 115 24.03 14.87 6.00
C VAL A 115 24.41 14.47 4.58
N GLU A 116 24.98 13.27 4.43
CA GLU A 116 25.15 12.62 3.13
C GLU A 116 23.89 11.81 2.80
N CYS A 117 23.30 12.01 1.61
CA CYS A 117 22.12 11.27 1.20
C CYS A 117 22.47 9.82 0.85
N PRO A 118 21.82 8.80 1.46
CA PRO A 118 22.13 7.40 1.16
C PRO A 118 21.74 6.97 -0.27
N GLU A 119 20.88 7.72 -0.95
CA GLU A 119 20.42 7.39 -2.32
C GLU A 119 21.28 8.04 -3.40
N CYS A 120 21.53 9.36 -3.29
CA CYS A 120 22.25 10.10 -4.34
C CYS A 120 23.68 10.49 -3.96
N LEU A 121 24.10 10.20 -2.72
CA LEU A 121 25.44 10.48 -2.17
C LEU A 121 25.81 11.97 -2.07
N GLU A 122 24.91 12.87 -2.46
CA GLU A 122 25.10 14.31 -2.27
C GLU A 122 24.98 14.70 -0.79
N SER A 123 25.81 15.66 -0.38
CA SER A 123 25.89 16.13 1.00
C SER A 123 25.35 17.54 1.17
N PHE A 124 24.59 17.77 2.25
CA PHE A 124 24.01 19.08 2.57
C PHE A 124 23.95 19.32 4.07
N GLU A 125 23.86 20.60 4.48
CA GLU A 125 23.72 20.95 5.90
C GLU A 125 22.25 20.95 6.33
N HIS A 126 21.93 20.25 7.43
CA HIS A 126 20.57 20.12 7.92
C HIS A 126 20.45 20.42 9.42
N SER A 127 19.42 21.18 9.80
CA SER A 127 19.06 21.38 11.21
C SER A 127 18.06 20.32 11.67
N LEU A 128 18.43 19.54 12.69
CA LEU A 128 17.53 18.55 13.28
C LEU A 128 16.27 19.23 13.82
N LYS A 129 15.11 18.67 13.47
CA LYS A 129 13.81 19.09 13.98
C LYS A 129 13.18 17.95 14.75
N THR A 130 12.49 18.28 15.85
CA THR A 130 11.72 17.32 16.64
C THR A 130 10.25 17.68 16.66
N THR A 131 9.41 16.70 16.96
CA THR A 131 7.97 16.87 17.11
C THR A 131 7.44 15.84 18.09
N ASN A 132 6.23 16.08 18.61
CA ASN A 132 5.52 15.13 19.45
C ASN A 132 4.51 14.35 18.60
N GLY A 133 4.14 13.15 19.04
CA GLY A 133 2.96 12.47 18.52
C GLY A 133 1.69 13.30 18.75
N SER A 134 0.62 12.96 18.03
CA SER A 134 -0.64 13.68 18.15
C SER A 134 -1.85 12.78 17.87
N PRO A 135 -2.90 12.80 18.73
CA PRO A 135 -4.10 11.99 18.54
C PRO A 135 -4.84 12.26 17.22
N ILE A 136 -4.66 13.46 16.65
CA ILE A 136 -5.31 13.85 15.41
C ILE A 136 -4.49 13.45 14.17
N ASN A 137 -3.31 12.84 14.34
CA ASN A 137 -2.53 12.31 13.23
C ASN A 137 -3.26 11.15 12.54
N ILE A 138 -3.17 11.06 11.21
CA ILE A 138 -3.97 10.14 10.40
C ILE A 138 -3.10 9.03 9.82
N ALA A 139 -3.45 7.78 10.10
CA ALA A 139 -3.01 6.63 9.33
C ALA A 139 -3.99 6.36 8.19
N LEU A 140 -3.43 6.12 7.01
CA LEU A 140 -4.15 5.81 5.79
C LEU A 140 -3.96 4.34 5.40
N ILE A 141 -4.97 3.77 4.76
CA ILE A 141 -4.88 2.53 3.99
C ILE A 141 -4.87 2.95 2.53
N GLY A 142 -3.77 2.70 1.83
CA GLY A 142 -3.70 2.90 0.38
C GLY A 142 -4.32 1.71 -0.34
N ASN A 143 -4.97 1.96 -1.47
CA ASN A 143 -5.54 0.90 -2.30
C ASN A 143 -5.30 1.17 -3.78
N TRP A 144 -5.02 0.10 -4.51
CA TRP A 144 -5.07 0.09 -5.98
C TRP A 144 -6.26 -0.76 -6.43
N ASP A 145 -7.19 -0.13 -7.16
CA ASP A 145 -8.30 -0.83 -7.81
C ASP A 145 -8.17 -0.70 -9.33
N GLY A 146 -7.93 -1.83 -9.99
CA GLY A 146 -7.72 -1.89 -11.44
C GLY A 146 -8.95 -2.47 -12.15
N TRP A 147 -9.41 -1.81 -13.21
CA TRP A 147 -10.48 -2.30 -14.08
C TRP A 147 -10.06 -2.27 -15.55
N GLN A 148 -10.65 -3.15 -16.35
CA GLN A 148 -10.44 -3.14 -17.80
C GLN A 148 -11.42 -2.16 -18.46
N ALA A 149 -10.94 -0.98 -18.87
CA ALA A 149 -11.79 0.06 -19.46
C ALA A 149 -12.32 -0.28 -20.86
N PHE A 150 -11.63 -1.15 -21.61
CA PHE A 150 -11.97 -1.51 -22.99
C PHE A 150 -11.83 -3.02 -23.22
N SER A 151 -12.79 -3.63 -23.92
CA SER A 151 -12.82 -5.07 -24.22
C SER A 151 -11.63 -5.57 -25.06
N SER A 152 -10.96 -4.68 -25.79
CA SER A 152 -9.79 -4.99 -26.63
C SER A 152 -8.45 -4.59 -26.01
N SER A 153 -8.44 -3.88 -24.87
CA SER A 153 -7.20 -3.46 -24.21
C SER A 153 -6.63 -4.59 -23.37
N THR A 154 -5.34 -4.88 -23.51
CA THR A 154 -4.61 -5.80 -22.63
C THR A 154 -4.17 -5.15 -21.31
N ARG A 155 -4.48 -3.87 -21.08
CA ARG A 155 -4.10 -3.12 -19.88
C ARG A 155 -5.30 -2.52 -19.19
N SER A 156 -5.34 -2.67 -17.86
CA SER A 156 -6.32 -2.05 -16.98
C SER A 156 -6.12 -0.52 -16.92
N CYS A 157 -7.17 0.21 -16.61
CA CYS A 157 -7.05 1.50 -15.95
C CYS A 157 -7.25 1.26 -14.44
N GLY A 158 -6.99 2.24 -13.59
CA GLY A 158 -7.29 2.07 -12.19
C GLY A 158 -7.40 3.37 -11.41
N SER A 159 -7.82 3.25 -10.16
CA SER A 159 -7.88 4.32 -9.19
C SER A 159 -6.81 4.09 -8.13
N LEU A 160 -6.16 5.19 -7.74
CA LEU A 160 -5.41 5.28 -6.51
C LEU A 160 -6.38 5.79 -5.46
N GLU A 161 -6.52 5.04 -4.38
CA GLU A 161 -7.51 5.27 -3.34
C GLU A 161 -6.86 5.29 -1.97
N VAL A 162 -7.44 6.05 -1.05
CA VAL A 162 -7.09 6.00 0.37
C VAL A 162 -8.33 5.87 1.23
N SER A 163 -8.21 5.15 2.33
CA SER A 163 -9.20 5.10 3.41
C SER A 163 -8.53 5.42 4.74
N ILE A 164 -9.30 5.81 5.76
CA ILE A 164 -8.74 6.24 7.05
C ILE A 164 -8.72 5.07 8.04
N ALA A 165 -7.52 4.66 8.46
CA ALA A 165 -7.31 3.53 9.35
C ALA A 165 -7.75 3.81 10.80
N ASN A 166 -7.76 5.10 11.20
CA ASN A 166 -8.09 5.54 12.56
C ASN A 166 -9.57 5.34 12.95
N MET A 167 -10.45 5.14 11.96
CA MET A 167 -11.89 4.95 12.18
C MET A 167 -12.20 3.50 12.52
N LYS A 168 -13.32 3.25 13.21
CA LYS A 168 -13.83 1.88 13.44
C LYS A 168 -14.11 1.16 12.14
N LYS A 169 -14.07 -0.18 12.17
CA LYS A 169 -14.38 -1.04 11.03
C LYS A 169 -15.73 -0.68 10.41
N ALA A 170 -16.73 -0.45 11.25
CA ALA A 170 -18.10 -0.14 10.85
C ALA A 170 -18.20 1.15 10.01
N ASP A 171 -17.35 2.13 10.29
CA ASP A 171 -17.28 3.38 9.52
C ASP A 171 -16.40 3.22 8.28
N ARG A 172 -15.14 2.77 8.46
CA ARG A 172 -14.16 2.72 7.35
C ARG A 172 -14.53 1.75 6.23
N SER A 173 -15.36 0.74 6.50
CA SER A 173 -15.76 -0.27 5.50
C SER A 173 -16.94 0.18 4.62
N HIS A 174 -17.32 1.46 4.68
CA HIS A 174 -18.38 2.04 3.88
C HIS A 174 -17.82 2.68 2.61
N THR A 175 -18.52 2.54 1.48
CA THR A 175 -18.06 3.07 0.17
C THR A 175 -17.91 4.60 0.14
N SER A 176 -18.59 5.31 1.04
CA SER A 176 -18.42 6.76 1.20
C SER A 176 -17.12 7.16 1.90
N GLU A 177 -16.42 6.22 2.51
CA GLU A 177 -15.16 6.43 3.23
C GLU A 177 -13.95 5.92 2.44
N VAL A 178 -14.13 5.67 1.14
CA VAL A 178 -13.08 5.39 0.16
C VAL A 178 -12.85 6.64 -0.68
N TYR A 179 -11.63 7.18 -0.62
CA TYR A 179 -11.30 8.46 -1.21
C TYR A 179 -10.34 8.29 -2.38
N VAL A 180 -10.84 8.47 -3.61
CA VAL A 180 -10.01 8.45 -4.82
C VAL A 180 -9.07 9.66 -4.83
N VAL A 181 -7.75 9.42 -4.86
CA VAL A 181 -6.69 10.43 -4.95
C VAL A 181 -6.09 10.54 -6.35
N GLY A 182 -6.29 9.56 -7.22
CA GLY A 182 -5.88 9.67 -8.61
C GLY A 182 -6.50 8.63 -9.52
N PHE A 183 -6.45 8.89 -10.82
CA PHE A 183 -6.89 7.99 -11.87
C PHE A 183 -5.73 7.68 -12.82
N VAL A 184 -5.44 6.40 -13.03
CA VAL A 184 -4.28 5.94 -13.78
C VAL A 184 -4.71 5.32 -15.11
N PRO A 185 -4.39 5.98 -16.25
CA PRO A 185 -4.86 5.55 -17.57
C PRO A 185 -3.85 4.59 -18.23
N LEU A 186 -3.61 3.39 -17.67
CA LEU A 186 -2.54 2.51 -18.20
C LEU A 186 -2.86 1.98 -19.59
N SER A 187 -4.10 2.08 -20.07
CA SER A 187 -4.43 1.83 -21.48
C SER A 187 -3.67 2.75 -22.44
N SER A 188 -3.27 3.93 -21.98
CA SER A 188 -2.63 4.97 -22.79
C SER A 188 -1.12 5.06 -22.56
N THR A 189 -0.55 4.19 -21.72
CA THR A 189 0.86 4.23 -21.37
C THR A 189 1.68 3.27 -22.23
N PRO A 190 2.93 3.65 -22.58
CA PRO A 190 3.84 2.75 -23.28
C PRO A 190 4.12 1.49 -22.45
N LYS A 191 4.50 0.39 -23.12
CA LYS A 191 4.85 -0.87 -22.48
C LYS A 191 6.24 -0.78 -21.83
N LEU A 192 6.32 -0.10 -20.67
CA LEU A 192 7.54 0.11 -19.89
C LEU A 192 7.45 -0.56 -18.52
N GLN A 193 8.60 -0.83 -17.90
CA GLN A 193 8.69 -1.49 -16.59
C GLN A 193 8.16 -0.60 -15.45
N GLU A 194 8.37 0.70 -15.53
CA GLU A 194 7.92 1.69 -14.54
C GLU A 194 6.58 2.31 -14.94
N THR A 195 5.62 1.49 -15.37
CA THR A 195 4.36 2.09 -15.86
C THR A 195 3.62 2.81 -14.73
N TYR A 196 3.66 2.31 -13.49
CA TYR A 196 2.85 2.85 -12.40
C TYR A 196 3.53 3.96 -11.62
N ASP A 197 4.85 3.93 -11.53
CA ASP A 197 5.64 4.78 -10.65
C ASP A 197 5.38 6.28 -10.89
N PRO A 198 5.33 6.78 -12.16
CA PRO A 198 5.01 8.18 -12.41
C PRO A 198 3.65 8.63 -11.89
N PHE A 199 2.70 7.70 -11.76
CA PHE A 199 1.36 7.98 -11.27
C PHE A 199 1.25 7.82 -9.75
N LEU A 200 2.04 6.93 -9.15
CA LEU A 200 2.11 6.74 -7.71
C LEU A 200 2.96 7.82 -7.02
N GLN A 201 3.97 8.36 -7.71
CA GLN A 201 4.90 9.34 -7.17
C GLN A 201 4.22 10.57 -6.54
N PRO A 202 3.21 11.22 -7.14
CA PRO A 202 2.54 12.36 -6.51
C PRO A 202 1.88 12.02 -5.17
N LEU A 203 1.35 10.80 -5.01
CA LEU A 203 0.82 10.34 -3.74
C LEU A 203 1.95 10.13 -2.71
N MET A 204 3.09 9.59 -3.13
CA MET A 204 4.26 9.42 -2.26
C MET A 204 4.82 10.76 -1.79
N GLU A 205 4.87 11.74 -2.68
CA GLU A 205 5.27 13.11 -2.37
C GLU A 205 4.28 13.75 -1.37
N ASP A 206 2.98 13.60 -1.57
CA ASP A 206 2.00 14.13 -0.62
C ASP A 206 2.07 13.45 0.75
N ILE A 207 2.23 12.12 0.81
CA ILE A 207 2.37 11.38 2.07
C ILE A 207 3.64 11.82 2.79
N CYS A 208 4.76 11.93 2.07
CA CYS A 208 6.02 12.37 2.65
C CYS A 208 5.95 13.82 3.15
N GLU A 209 5.31 14.72 2.40
CA GLU A 209 5.09 16.11 2.82
C GLU A 209 4.20 16.16 4.08
N GLY A 210 3.10 15.42 4.07
CA GLY A 210 2.19 15.33 5.21
C GLY A 210 2.81 14.62 6.42
N PHE A 211 3.81 13.75 6.24
CA PHE A 211 4.55 13.17 7.36
C PHE A 211 5.59 14.15 7.94
N ILE A 212 6.44 14.75 7.09
CA ILE A 212 7.58 15.59 7.49
C ILE A 212 7.14 16.99 7.95
N ASN A 213 6.30 17.66 7.18
CA ASN A 213 5.88 19.04 7.46
C ASN A 213 4.49 19.09 8.09
N GLY A 214 3.64 18.09 7.81
CA GLY A 214 2.26 18.07 8.27
C GLY A 214 1.38 19.04 7.48
N PHE A 215 0.07 18.82 7.56
CA PHE A 215 -0.92 19.70 6.94
C PHE A 215 -1.59 20.56 8.01
N GLU A 216 -1.70 21.85 7.71
CA GLU A 216 -2.47 22.76 8.56
C GLU A 216 -3.96 22.59 8.27
N VAL A 217 -4.70 22.28 9.34
CA VAL A 217 -6.14 22.04 9.32
C VAL A 217 -6.84 22.89 10.36
N ARG A 218 -8.13 23.17 10.14
CA ARG A 218 -8.98 23.87 11.09
C ARG A 218 -9.98 22.88 11.67
N LEU A 219 -9.96 22.71 12.99
CA LEU A 219 -10.96 21.92 13.69
C LEU A 219 -12.24 22.75 13.88
N PRO A 220 -13.45 22.16 13.83
CA PRO A 220 -14.70 22.93 13.89
C PRO A 220 -14.86 23.72 15.20
N GLN A 221 -14.31 23.20 16.29
CA GLN A 221 -14.45 23.74 17.64
C GLN A 221 -13.23 24.54 18.10
N GLU A 222 -12.15 24.62 17.31
CA GLU A 222 -10.92 25.33 17.69
C GLU A 222 -10.63 26.53 16.78
N PRO A 223 -10.30 27.71 17.34
CA PRO A 223 -10.00 28.90 16.56
C PRO A 223 -8.65 28.81 15.84
N ASN A 224 -7.71 28.04 16.40
CA ASN A 224 -6.34 27.95 15.92
C ASN A 224 -6.16 26.80 14.93
N MET A 225 -5.33 27.03 13.91
CA MET A 225 -4.90 25.97 13.00
C MET A 225 -4.11 24.91 13.78
N LYS A 226 -4.37 23.64 13.46
CA LYS A 226 -3.62 22.49 13.97
C LYS A 226 -2.79 21.89 12.87
N ARG A 227 -1.64 21.34 13.24
CA ARG A 227 -0.79 20.57 12.33
C ARG A 227 -1.11 19.09 12.51
N VAL A 228 -1.56 18.47 11.43
CA VAL A 228 -1.86 17.04 11.37
C VAL A 228 -0.82 16.38 10.49
N ARG A 229 -0.23 15.29 10.98
CA ARG A 229 0.66 14.45 10.17
C ARG A 229 -0.10 13.26 9.61
N VAL A 230 0.33 12.78 8.46
CA VAL A 230 -0.25 11.58 7.83
C VAL A 230 0.83 10.53 7.60
N LEU A 231 0.45 9.26 7.70
CA LEU A 231 1.26 8.13 7.24
C LEU A 231 0.41 7.12 6.51
N LEU A 232 1.03 6.29 5.69
CA LEU A 232 0.42 5.10 5.12
C LEU A 232 0.72 3.90 6.01
N LEU A 233 -0.31 3.29 6.60
CA LEU A 233 -0.17 2.12 7.48
C LEU A 233 0.04 0.83 6.69
N CYS A 234 -0.74 0.66 5.62
CA CYS A 234 -0.64 -0.47 4.72
C CYS A 234 -1.11 -0.10 3.31
N TRP A 235 -0.75 -0.93 2.35
CA TRP A 235 -1.24 -0.86 0.97
C TRP A 235 -2.06 -2.11 0.65
N SER A 236 -3.22 -1.94 0.04
CA SER A 236 -4.14 -3.00 -0.36
C SER A 236 -4.33 -3.05 -1.88
N GLY A 237 -4.82 -4.19 -2.34
CA GLY A 237 -5.11 -4.44 -3.75
C GLY A 237 -5.18 -5.94 -4.03
N ASP A 238 -5.50 -6.31 -5.26
CA ASP A 238 -5.37 -7.69 -5.72
C ASP A 238 -3.89 -8.11 -5.82
N HIS A 239 -3.63 -9.42 -6.03
CA HIS A 239 -2.25 -9.92 -6.08
C HIS A 239 -1.43 -9.29 -7.23
N PRO A 240 -1.94 -9.22 -8.48
CA PRO A 240 -1.25 -8.52 -9.56
C PRO A 240 -0.94 -7.05 -9.25
N GLY A 241 -1.90 -6.28 -8.74
CA GLY A 241 -1.70 -4.87 -8.39
C GLY A 241 -0.69 -4.68 -7.28
N GLN A 242 -0.72 -5.53 -6.24
CA GLN A 242 0.31 -5.52 -5.20
C GLN A 242 1.69 -5.87 -5.72
N CYS A 243 1.80 -6.82 -6.66
CA CYS A 243 3.07 -7.16 -7.28
C CYS A 243 3.63 -6.01 -8.10
N GLU A 244 2.77 -5.30 -8.83
CA GLU A 244 3.18 -4.15 -9.63
C GLU A 244 3.63 -2.98 -8.75
N VAL A 245 2.84 -2.58 -7.75
CA VAL A 245 3.18 -1.50 -6.81
C VAL A 245 4.38 -1.85 -5.93
N GLY A 246 4.43 -3.10 -5.46
CA GLY A 246 5.50 -3.62 -4.61
C GLY A 246 6.79 -3.98 -5.36
N LYS A 247 6.80 -3.89 -6.70
CA LYS A 247 7.89 -4.39 -7.56
C LYS A 247 8.27 -5.84 -7.24
N LEU A 248 7.26 -6.68 -7.02
CA LEU A 248 7.39 -8.09 -6.76
C LEU A 248 7.07 -8.87 -8.03
N LEU A 249 7.73 -10.00 -8.23
CA LEU A 249 7.40 -10.86 -9.35
C LEU A 249 6.05 -11.54 -9.10
N ASN A 250 5.09 -11.36 -10.01
CA ASN A 250 3.71 -11.85 -9.87
C ASN A 250 3.65 -13.39 -9.74
N GLN A 251 4.45 -14.10 -10.54
CA GLN A 251 4.49 -15.56 -10.57
C GLN A 251 5.90 -16.05 -10.91
N GLY A 252 6.25 -17.26 -10.49
CA GLY A 252 7.52 -17.89 -10.88
C GLY A 252 8.14 -18.72 -9.77
N LYS A 253 9.48 -18.83 -9.81
CA LYS A 253 10.26 -19.63 -8.87
C LYS A 253 10.08 -19.18 -7.42
N CYS A 254 9.89 -17.88 -7.17
CA CYS A 254 9.69 -17.32 -5.84
C CYS A 254 8.24 -16.80 -5.69
N PRO A 255 7.29 -17.61 -5.22
CA PRO A 255 5.87 -17.25 -5.20
C PRO A 255 5.47 -16.38 -4.00
N CYS A 256 6.27 -16.38 -2.93
CA CYS A 256 5.92 -15.73 -1.68
C CYS A 256 6.85 -14.54 -1.42
N ARG A 257 6.26 -13.36 -1.22
CA ARG A 257 7.02 -12.17 -0.81
C ARG A 257 7.49 -12.19 0.65
N ARG A 258 6.87 -13.01 1.49
CA ARG A 258 7.18 -13.09 2.94
C ARG A 258 8.12 -14.22 3.30
N CYS A 259 8.15 -15.29 2.51
CA CYS A 259 8.89 -16.51 2.81
C CYS A 259 9.89 -16.83 1.70
N LYS A 260 10.98 -17.50 2.04
CA LYS A 260 11.97 -18.04 1.10
C LYS A 260 11.52 -19.36 0.44
N LEU A 261 10.22 -19.52 0.20
CA LEU A 261 9.67 -20.65 -0.57
C LEU A 261 10.20 -20.58 -2.01
N VAL A 262 10.68 -21.71 -2.51
CA VAL A 262 11.21 -21.87 -3.87
C VAL A 262 10.47 -22.99 -4.58
N GLY A 263 9.87 -22.67 -5.72
CA GLY A 263 9.23 -23.64 -6.60
C GLY A 263 10.22 -24.54 -7.31
N GLN A 264 9.79 -25.76 -7.62
CA GLN A 264 10.58 -26.77 -8.31
C GLN A 264 9.85 -27.23 -9.58
N HIS A 265 10.62 -27.61 -10.60
CA HIS A 265 10.07 -28.32 -11.75
C HIS A 265 9.85 -29.79 -11.38
N LEU A 266 8.76 -30.39 -11.88
CA LEU A 266 8.57 -31.82 -11.72
C LEU A 266 9.55 -32.57 -12.63
N PRO A 267 10.32 -33.53 -12.08
CA PRO A 267 11.40 -34.20 -12.82
C PRO A 267 10.91 -35.08 -13.97
N MET A 268 9.62 -35.45 -14.01
CA MET A 268 9.09 -36.41 -14.99
C MET A 268 8.37 -35.76 -16.20
N ASN A 269 8.50 -34.45 -16.39
CA ASN A 269 7.86 -33.79 -17.52
C ASN A 269 8.72 -32.63 -18.05
N GLU A 270 9.65 -32.94 -18.95
CA GLU A 270 10.59 -31.97 -19.55
C GLU A 270 9.88 -30.84 -20.33
N SER A 271 8.61 -31.05 -20.71
CA SER A 271 7.79 -30.01 -21.37
C SER A 271 7.09 -29.06 -20.40
N ASN A 272 7.17 -29.32 -19.08
CA ASN A 272 6.39 -28.61 -18.08
C ASN A 272 7.13 -27.37 -17.53
N ASN A 273 6.70 -26.21 -18.00
CA ASN A 273 7.20 -24.90 -17.52
C ASN A 273 6.56 -24.44 -16.20
N HIS A 274 5.68 -25.23 -15.59
CA HIS A 274 5.03 -24.87 -14.33
C HIS A 274 5.94 -25.13 -13.13
N MET A 275 5.92 -24.17 -12.18
CA MET A 275 6.58 -24.29 -10.88
C MET A 275 5.62 -24.94 -9.89
N TYR A 276 6.09 -25.98 -9.21
CA TYR A 276 5.34 -26.66 -8.16
C TYR A 276 5.86 -26.28 -6.79
N TYR A 277 4.93 -26.04 -5.87
CA TYR A 277 5.20 -25.67 -4.48
C TYR A 277 4.73 -26.83 -3.58
N GLY A 278 5.67 -27.71 -3.23
CA GLY A 278 5.42 -28.93 -2.46
C GLY A 278 5.46 -28.74 -0.95
N ASP A 279 5.39 -29.85 -0.21
CA ASP A 279 5.65 -29.95 1.24
C ASP A 279 4.81 -29.05 2.16
N ASN A 280 3.68 -28.54 1.67
CA ASN A 280 2.78 -27.67 2.44
C ASN A 280 2.39 -28.25 3.80
N ARG A 281 2.24 -29.59 3.92
CA ARG A 281 1.94 -30.27 5.19
C ARG A 281 3.09 -30.20 6.20
N ILE A 282 4.32 -30.34 5.73
CA ILE A 282 5.53 -30.22 6.58
C ILE A 282 5.66 -28.77 7.02
N HIS A 283 5.50 -27.84 6.07
CA HIS A 283 5.68 -26.41 6.34
C HIS A 283 4.55 -25.75 7.13
N TYR A 284 3.42 -26.45 7.29
CA TYR A 284 2.42 -26.11 8.29
C TYR A 284 2.98 -26.21 9.73
N ARG A 285 3.84 -27.21 9.98
CA ARG A 285 4.51 -27.41 11.28
C ARG A 285 5.86 -26.68 11.37
N HIS A 286 6.60 -26.67 10.27
CA HIS A 286 7.94 -26.11 10.16
C HIS A 286 7.95 -24.96 9.16
N LYS A 287 7.58 -23.77 9.64
CA LYS A 287 7.43 -22.57 8.80
C LYS A 287 8.69 -22.33 7.97
N TRP A 288 8.49 -21.93 6.72
CA TRP A 288 9.57 -21.44 5.86
C TRP A 288 10.31 -20.27 6.52
N GLU A 289 11.61 -20.16 6.23
CA GLU A 289 12.38 -19.00 6.61
C GLU A 289 11.75 -17.73 6.02
N SER A 290 11.67 -16.68 6.84
CA SER A 290 11.10 -15.40 6.42
C SER A 290 12.11 -14.62 5.57
N ARG A 291 11.60 -13.81 4.66
CA ARG A 291 12.39 -12.80 3.95
C ARG A 291 12.56 -11.58 4.85
N ASP A 292 13.69 -10.91 4.69
CA ASP A 292 14.03 -9.65 5.36
C ASP A 292 14.33 -8.62 4.26
N ILE A 293 13.62 -7.49 4.29
CA ILE A 293 13.78 -6.43 3.30
C ILE A 293 15.21 -5.89 3.29
N SER A 294 15.86 -5.79 4.45
CA SER A 294 17.22 -5.26 4.60
C SER A 294 18.25 -6.14 3.90
N LEU A 295 18.05 -7.47 3.94
CA LEU A 295 18.89 -8.44 3.24
C LEU A 295 18.59 -8.48 1.73
N MET A 296 17.43 -7.98 1.31
CA MET A 296 17.01 -7.95 -0.09
C MET A 296 17.35 -6.63 -0.80
N LEU A 297 17.81 -5.59 -0.11
CA LEU A 297 18.06 -4.27 -0.69
C LEU A 297 18.98 -4.34 -1.92
N THR A 298 20.14 -4.98 -1.79
CA THR A 298 21.09 -5.14 -2.90
C THR A 298 20.42 -5.83 -4.09
N ASP A 299 19.65 -6.90 -3.85
CA ASP A 299 18.93 -7.59 -4.91
C ASP A 299 17.89 -6.69 -5.61
N LEU A 300 17.22 -5.81 -4.88
CA LEU A 300 16.22 -4.87 -5.44
C LEU A 300 16.90 -3.82 -6.34
N TYR A 301 17.99 -3.22 -5.87
CA TYR A 301 18.75 -2.21 -6.63
C TYR A 301 19.44 -2.82 -7.85
N ASP A 302 20.05 -4.00 -7.71
CA ASP A 302 20.71 -4.69 -8.82
C ASP A 302 19.72 -5.04 -9.94
N VAL A 303 18.51 -5.49 -9.58
CA VAL A 303 17.45 -5.77 -10.57
C VAL A 303 16.92 -4.50 -11.23
N GLU A 304 16.80 -3.40 -10.50
CA GLU A 304 16.38 -2.09 -11.05
C GLU A 304 17.41 -1.53 -12.04
N ALA A 305 18.70 -1.59 -11.68
CA ALA A 305 19.79 -1.05 -12.47
C ALA A 305 20.13 -1.88 -13.73
N GLU A 306 19.73 -3.16 -13.80
CA GLU A 306 20.04 -4.04 -14.93
C GLU A 306 19.27 -3.67 -16.21
N SER A 307 19.98 -3.08 -17.17
CA SER A 307 19.42 -2.67 -18.46
C SER A 307 19.19 -3.83 -19.43
N ARG A 308 19.95 -4.93 -19.34
CA ARG A 308 19.86 -6.07 -20.26
C ARG A 308 18.64 -6.92 -19.93
N ILE A 309 17.68 -6.95 -20.85
CA ILE A 309 16.37 -7.59 -20.65
C ILE A 309 16.48 -9.06 -20.22
N SER A 310 17.33 -9.85 -20.87
CA SER A 310 17.48 -11.29 -20.57
C SER A 310 18.09 -11.52 -19.18
N VAL A 311 19.11 -10.75 -18.81
CA VAL A 311 19.79 -10.85 -17.51
C VAL A 311 18.85 -10.46 -16.39
N ARG A 312 18.17 -9.31 -16.51
CA ARG A 312 17.17 -8.84 -15.57
C ARG A 312 16.04 -9.83 -15.37
N LYS A 313 15.50 -10.44 -16.43
CA LYS A 313 14.45 -11.46 -16.33
C LYS A 313 14.91 -12.67 -15.51
N ARG A 314 16.15 -13.13 -15.73
CA ARG A 314 16.74 -14.22 -14.94
C ARG A 314 16.88 -13.82 -13.47
N MET A 315 17.47 -12.66 -13.18
CA MET A 315 17.62 -12.16 -11.81
C MET A 315 16.26 -12.00 -11.12
N SER A 316 15.28 -11.42 -11.82
CA SER A 316 13.93 -11.23 -11.29
C SER A 316 13.29 -12.57 -10.90
N SER A 317 13.44 -13.59 -11.75
CA SER A 317 12.95 -14.95 -11.48
C SER A 317 13.63 -15.59 -10.27
N GLU A 318 14.96 -15.44 -10.15
CA GLU A 318 15.75 -16.00 -9.05
C GLU A 318 15.46 -15.33 -7.70
N LYS A 319 15.22 -14.02 -7.70
CA LYS A 319 15.05 -13.22 -6.48
C LYS A 319 13.59 -13.02 -6.08
N GLY A 320 12.67 -13.10 -7.05
CA GLY A 320 11.22 -12.88 -6.86
C GLY A 320 10.81 -11.40 -6.87
N VAL A 321 11.62 -10.51 -7.44
CA VAL A 321 11.42 -9.06 -7.45
C VAL A 321 11.68 -8.49 -8.85
N THR A 322 11.15 -7.31 -9.14
CA THR A 322 11.28 -6.65 -10.45
C THR A 322 11.92 -5.27 -10.35
N GLY A 323 12.47 -4.91 -9.19
CA GLY A 323 13.07 -3.61 -8.88
C GLY A 323 12.71 -3.17 -7.47
N ILE A 324 12.94 -1.90 -7.14
CA ILE A 324 12.65 -1.32 -5.83
C ILE A 324 11.37 -0.48 -5.88
N SER A 325 10.46 -0.72 -4.94
CA SER A 325 9.16 -0.04 -4.89
C SER A 325 9.31 1.42 -4.45
N LEU A 326 8.50 2.31 -5.04
CA LEU A 326 8.36 3.68 -4.54
C LEU A 326 7.86 3.71 -3.08
N LEU A 327 7.01 2.76 -2.68
CA LEU A 327 6.58 2.66 -1.27
C LEU A 327 7.79 2.44 -0.37
N HIS A 328 8.74 1.61 -0.79
CA HIS A 328 9.97 1.41 -0.03
C HIS A 328 10.82 2.68 -0.03
N LYS A 329 11.16 3.22 -1.22
CA LYS A 329 11.99 4.44 -1.37
C LYS A 329 11.49 5.61 -0.52
N TYR A 330 10.18 5.84 -0.49
CA TYR A 330 9.60 7.00 0.20
C TYR A 330 9.20 6.72 1.65
N LEU A 331 8.66 5.54 1.97
CA LEU A 331 8.00 5.32 3.26
C LEU A 331 8.87 4.53 4.25
N TYR A 332 9.79 3.70 3.75
CA TYR A 332 10.75 2.99 4.62
C TYR A 332 11.63 3.96 5.41
N PRO A 333 12.22 5.01 4.81
CA PRO A 333 13.01 5.98 5.58
C PRO A 333 12.17 6.79 6.60
N LEU A 334 10.87 6.94 6.38
CA LEU A 334 10.02 7.76 7.27
C LEU A 334 9.63 7.01 8.54
N TYR A 335 9.22 5.75 8.41
CA TYR A 335 8.65 4.97 9.52
C TYR A 335 8.74 3.44 9.29
N ASN A 336 9.72 3.00 8.51
CA ASN A 336 10.02 1.59 8.22
C ASN A 336 8.84 0.83 7.57
N PHE A 337 8.15 1.43 6.60
CA PHE A 337 7.14 0.73 5.80
C PHE A 337 7.76 -0.45 5.03
N ASP A 338 7.42 -1.67 5.41
CA ASP A 338 8.04 -2.89 4.87
C ASP A 338 7.14 -3.49 3.78
N ILE A 339 7.56 -3.38 2.51
CA ILE A 339 6.79 -3.92 1.37
C ILE A 339 6.57 -5.44 1.40
N LEU A 340 7.30 -6.19 2.22
CA LEU A 340 7.05 -7.62 2.40
C LEU A 340 5.89 -7.87 3.37
N LYS A 341 5.71 -6.97 4.36
CA LYS A 341 4.74 -7.11 5.45
C LYS A 341 3.51 -6.22 5.29
N ASP A 342 3.69 -4.96 4.93
CA ASP A 342 2.69 -3.88 4.92
C ASP A 342 1.87 -3.83 3.62
N LEU A 343 2.23 -4.64 2.62
CA LEU A 343 1.31 -4.98 1.54
C LEU A 343 0.31 -6.02 2.05
N THR A 344 -0.98 -5.76 1.84
CA THR A 344 -2.11 -6.57 2.32
C THR A 344 -2.99 -6.98 1.14
N PHE A 345 -3.51 -8.20 1.18
CA PHE A 345 -4.47 -8.65 0.19
C PHE A 345 -5.81 -8.00 0.43
N ASP A 346 -6.39 -7.45 -0.63
CA ASP A 346 -7.81 -7.13 -0.63
C ASP A 346 -8.60 -8.44 -0.60
N VAL A 347 -9.17 -8.72 0.57
CA VAL A 347 -9.97 -9.92 0.80
C VAL A 347 -11.20 -9.92 -0.11
N PHE A 348 -11.75 -8.76 -0.50
CA PHE A 348 -12.92 -8.70 -1.37
C PHE A 348 -12.64 -9.18 -2.80
N HIS A 349 -11.39 -9.09 -3.27
CA HIS A 349 -10.96 -9.65 -4.56
C HIS A 349 -10.60 -11.14 -4.49
N THR A 350 -10.41 -11.71 -3.29
CA THR A 350 -9.94 -13.10 -3.07
C THR A 350 -10.94 -14.00 -2.36
N VAL A 351 -11.99 -13.45 -1.75
CA VAL A 351 -13.17 -14.22 -1.34
C VAL A 351 -13.67 -14.86 -2.60
N CYS A 352 -13.59 -16.19 -2.69
CA CYS A 352 -14.47 -17.19 -3.32
C CYS A 352 -15.39 -16.80 -4.51
N LEU A 353 -15.37 -15.60 -5.05
CA LEU A 353 -16.27 -15.04 -6.03
C LEU A 353 -16.12 -15.80 -7.34
N ASN A 354 -14.94 -16.36 -7.58
CA ASN A 354 -14.70 -17.31 -8.68
C ASN A 354 -14.65 -18.77 -8.23
N VAL A 355 -14.22 -19.11 -7.01
CA VAL A 355 -14.21 -20.53 -6.58
C VAL A 355 -15.62 -21.03 -6.33
N VAL A 356 -16.43 -20.31 -5.55
CA VAL A 356 -17.85 -20.62 -5.33
C VAL A 356 -18.61 -20.50 -6.64
N LYS A 357 -18.35 -19.48 -7.47
CA LYS A 357 -18.97 -19.39 -8.80
C LYS A 357 -18.60 -20.58 -9.67
N SER A 358 -17.32 -20.90 -9.86
CA SER A 358 -16.89 -22.03 -10.71
C SER A 358 -17.28 -23.39 -10.14
N GLN A 359 -17.31 -23.57 -8.82
CA GLN A 359 -17.84 -24.80 -8.22
C GLN A 359 -19.37 -24.86 -8.35
N ALA A 360 -20.09 -23.75 -8.21
CA ALA A 360 -21.53 -23.69 -8.42
C ALA A 360 -21.87 -23.95 -9.90
N GLU A 361 -21.18 -23.32 -10.85
CA GLU A 361 -21.27 -23.59 -12.29
C GLU A 361 -21.02 -25.08 -12.56
N ARG A 362 -19.95 -25.66 -12.02
CA ARG A 362 -19.66 -27.09 -12.17
C ARG A 362 -20.74 -28.00 -11.58
N ILE A 363 -21.30 -27.65 -10.43
CA ILE A 363 -22.42 -28.36 -9.79
C ILE A 363 -23.69 -28.26 -10.65
N LEU A 364 -23.95 -27.09 -11.23
CA LEU A 364 -25.09 -26.83 -12.12
C LEU A 364 -24.96 -27.55 -13.46
N ASP A 365 -23.76 -27.57 -14.04
CA ASP A 365 -23.42 -28.25 -15.30
C ASP A 365 -23.51 -29.77 -15.18
N HIS A 366 -23.17 -30.31 -14.01
CA HIS A 366 -23.30 -31.74 -13.72
C HIS A 366 -24.69 -32.11 -13.17
N GLU A 367 -25.65 -31.18 -13.16
CA GLU A 367 -27.02 -31.38 -12.66
C GLU A 367 -27.09 -31.96 -11.24
N LEU A 368 -26.07 -31.68 -10.41
CA LEU A 368 -25.97 -32.22 -9.05
C LEU A 368 -26.88 -31.50 -8.05
N VAL A 369 -27.51 -30.40 -8.46
CA VAL A 369 -28.45 -29.59 -7.67
C VAL A 369 -29.62 -29.14 -8.55
N ASP A 370 -30.85 -29.24 -8.03
CA ASP A 370 -32.03 -28.69 -8.69
C ASP A 370 -31.98 -27.16 -8.72
N LYS A 371 -31.87 -26.61 -9.93
CA LYS A 371 -31.85 -25.16 -10.20
C LYS A 371 -33.05 -24.44 -9.59
N LYS A 372 -34.25 -25.05 -9.61
CA LYS A 372 -35.47 -24.43 -9.07
C LYS A 372 -35.43 -24.33 -7.54
N SER A 373 -34.98 -25.40 -6.87
CA SER A 373 -34.80 -25.39 -5.42
C SER A 373 -33.72 -24.40 -4.99
N LEU A 374 -32.57 -24.36 -5.65
CA LEU A 374 -31.49 -23.43 -5.32
C LEU A 374 -31.93 -21.96 -5.46
N ASP A 375 -32.62 -21.61 -6.54
CA ASP A 375 -33.16 -20.26 -6.75
C ASP A 375 -34.18 -19.85 -5.68
N ARG A 376 -34.99 -20.80 -5.21
CA ARG A 376 -35.94 -20.58 -4.11
C ARG A 376 -35.20 -20.31 -2.80
N GLU A 377 -34.16 -21.07 -2.49
CA GLU A 377 -33.34 -20.87 -1.27
C GLU A 377 -32.60 -19.53 -1.30
N ILE A 378 -32.01 -19.14 -2.44
CA ILE A 378 -31.33 -17.83 -2.58
C ILE A 378 -32.30 -16.66 -2.34
N LYS A 379 -33.54 -16.76 -2.84
CA LYS A 379 -34.59 -15.75 -2.62
C LYS A 379 -35.03 -15.65 -1.16
N ASN A 380 -35.04 -16.78 -0.46
CA ASN A 380 -35.47 -16.86 0.94
C ASN A 380 -34.34 -16.65 1.94
N PHE A 381 -33.08 -16.65 1.48
CA PHE A 381 -31.93 -16.46 2.34
C PHE A 381 -31.97 -15.07 3.00
N PRO A 382 -31.84 -14.97 4.33
CA PRO A 382 -31.95 -13.71 5.05
C PRO A 382 -30.66 -12.91 4.91
N TRP A 383 -30.43 -12.35 3.73
CA TRP A 383 -29.25 -11.53 3.45
C TRP A 383 -29.17 -10.38 4.47
N PRO A 384 -28.08 -10.28 5.25
CA PRO A 384 -27.96 -9.25 6.27
C PRO A 384 -27.99 -7.87 5.60
N ARG A 385 -29.01 -7.07 5.94
CA ARG A 385 -29.19 -5.70 5.42
C ARG A 385 -28.07 -4.73 5.82
N GLU A 386 -27.27 -5.14 6.80
CA GLU A 386 -26.17 -4.38 7.40
C GLU A 386 -24.93 -4.36 6.51
N LEU A 387 -24.72 -5.39 5.68
CA LEU A 387 -23.61 -5.45 4.73
C LEU A 387 -24.07 -4.92 3.37
N LYS A 388 -24.12 -3.59 3.23
CA LYS A 388 -24.43 -2.90 1.95
C LYS A 388 -23.34 -3.09 0.87
N CYS A 389 -22.28 -3.85 1.14
CA CYS A 389 -21.06 -3.88 0.34
C CYS A 389 -20.93 -5.08 -0.63
N GLY A 390 -21.98 -5.89 -0.81
CA GLY A 390 -21.95 -7.04 -1.72
C GLY A 390 -22.98 -6.95 -2.85
N ARG A 391 -22.60 -7.31 -4.08
CA ARG A 391 -23.58 -7.64 -5.13
C ARG A 391 -24.37 -8.86 -4.65
N LEU A 392 -25.67 -8.70 -4.39
CA LEU A 392 -26.54 -9.82 -4.06
C LEU A 392 -26.58 -10.81 -5.26
N PRO A 393 -26.60 -12.13 -5.00
CA PRO A 393 -26.73 -13.12 -6.07
C PRO A 393 -27.99 -12.86 -6.92
N LYS A 394 -27.84 -12.87 -8.24
CA LYS A 394 -28.98 -12.82 -9.18
C LYS A 394 -29.56 -14.23 -9.34
N SER A 395 -30.83 -14.33 -9.75
CA SER A 395 -31.48 -15.60 -10.10
C SER A 395 -30.68 -16.33 -11.19
N ILE A 396 -30.49 -17.63 -10.97
CA ILE A 396 -29.71 -18.54 -11.83
C ILE A 396 -30.49 -18.89 -13.11
N GLN A 397 -31.80 -18.62 -13.17
CA GLN A 397 -32.63 -18.88 -14.36
C GLN A 397 -32.37 -17.94 -15.54
N ASN A 398 -31.65 -16.82 -15.34
CA ASN A 398 -31.36 -15.81 -16.37
C ASN A 398 -29.88 -15.79 -16.81
N SER A 399 -29.09 -16.81 -16.47
CA SER A 399 -27.65 -16.91 -16.75
C SER A 399 -27.30 -18.13 -17.57
#